data_AF-A0A0F9A4A4-F1
#
_entry.id   AF-A0A0F9A4A4-F1
#
_cell.length_a   1.000
_cell.length_b   1.000
_cell.length_c   1.000
_cell.angle_alpha   90.00
_cell.angle_beta   90.00
_cell.angle_gamma   90.00
#
_symmetry.space_group_name_H-M   'P 1'
#
loop_
_entity.id
_entity.type
_entity.pdbx_description
1 polymer ?
#
loop_
_entity_poly.entity_id
_entity_poly.type
_entity_poly.pdbx_seq_one_letter_code
_entity_poly.pdbx_strand_id
1 'polypeptide(L)'
;MSGKSVFGSIIGSTIISVLIIGVLLYFIGPILLPGLTEQDADLQNKYDELAERDLVLQYKYDEWNTAAYIWDHDDSSYMKMEDTEINITIEQDSRIYATFSAMALLSLDDSFAGRSSYNISLVVEDVVNRTIMVIYFDGAPATSYYRETSVNLYINLITESLPAGTYTVAIYWVSTFNAIGTNSLSVAHAPKYNYTRTMFVQELKSI
;
A
#
# COMPACT_ATOMS: atom_id res chain seq x y z
N MET A 1 -15.35 54.33 38.51
CA MET A 1 -15.21 52.85 38.55
C MET A 1 -14.63 52.39 37.24
N SER A 2 -13.47 51.73 37.29
CA SER A 2 -12.60 51.40 36.15
C SER A 2 -13.01 50.08 35.50
N GLY A 3 -13.61 50.13 34.31
CA GLY A 3 -14.00 48.95 33.50
C GLY A 3 -12.94 48.46 32.51
N LYS A 4 -11.67 48.88 32.65
CA LYS A 4 -10.62 48.58 31.65
C LYS A 4 -9.69 47.40 31.98
N SER A 5 -9.81 46.75 33.14
CA SER A 5 -8.87 45.66 33.53
C SER A 5 -9.31 44.24 33.16
N VAL A 6 -10.58 44.03 32.79
CA VAL A 6 -11.13 42.67 32.58
C VAL A 6 -10.75 42.10 31.21
N PHE A 7 -10.74 42.92 30.16
CA PHE A 7 -10.44 42.46 28.78
C PHE A 7 -8.96 42.09 28.57
N GLY A 8 -8.02 42.82 29.19
CA GLY A 8 -6.59 42.49 29.11
C GLY A 8 -6.23 41.16 29.79
N SER A 9 -6.96 40.81 30.85
CA SER A 9 -6.79 39.55 31.58
C SER A 9 -7.22 38.33 30.76
N ILE A 10 -8.28 38.46 29.95
CA ILE A 10 -8.83 37.34 29.16
C ILE A 10 -7.92 37.03 27.96
N ILE A 11 -7.41 38.05 27.27
CA ILE A 11 -6.50 37.85 26.13
C ILE A 11 -5.16 37.27 26.63
N GLY A 12 -4.63 37.78 27.74
CA GLY A 12 -3.41 37.25 28.35
C GLY A 12 -3.55 35.78 28.78
N SER A 13 -4.67 35.41 29.43
CA SER A 13 -4.89 34.02 29.84
C SER A 13 -5.02 33.08 28.65
N THR A 14 -5.67 33.51 27.57
CA THR A 14 -5.87 32.68 26.38
C THR A 14 -4.54 32.35 25.68
N ILE A 15 -3.64 33.33 25.56
CA ILE A 15 -2.31 33.14 24.96
C ILE A 15 -1.47 32.18 25.82
N ILE A 16 -1.51 32.35 27.14
CA ILE A 16 -0.80 31.47 28.08
C ILE A 16 -1.33 30.04 28.00
N SER A 17 -2.66 29.85 27.94
CA SER A 17 -3.26 28.52 27.80
C SER A 17 -2.88 27.83 26.49
N VAL A 18 -2.84 28.57 25.37
CA VAL A 18 -2.42 28.02 24.07
C VAL A 18 -0.94 27.62 24.09
N LEU A 19 -0.07 28.43 24.71
CA LEU A 19 1.35 28.10 24.87
C LEU A 19 1.55 26.86 25.75
N ILE A 20 0.82 26.75 26.86
CA ILE A 20 0.91 25.58 27.75
C ILE A 20 0.42 24.32 27.04
N ILE A 21 -0.69 24.39 26.30
CA ILE A 21 -1.21 23.24 25.54
C ILE A 21 -0.22 22.85 24.42
N GLY A 22 0.37 23.81 23.72
CA GLY A 22 1.37 23.54 22.67
C GLY A 22 2.63 22.86 23.23
N VAL A 23 3.13 23.32 24.38
CA VAL A 23 4.27 22.70 25.08
C VAL A 23 3.92 21.30 25.58
N LEU A 24 2.73 21.12 26.19
CA LEU A 24 2.28 19.81 26.64
C LEU A 24 2.14 18.83 25.46
N LEU A 25 1.59 19.26 24.33
CA LEU A 25 1.47 18.40 23.13
C LEU A 25 2.85 18.06 22.55
N TYR A 26 3.83 18.97 22.60
CA TYR A 26 5.19 18.68 22.15
C TYR A 26 5.88 17.59 23.00
N PHE A 27 5.70 17.63 24.32
CA PHE A 27 6.35 16.67 25.23
C PHE A 27 5.56 15.38 25.46
N ILE A 28 4.22 15.44 25.44
CA ILE A 28 3.34 14.30 25.73
C ILE A 28 2.86 13.62 24.44
N GLY A 29 2.82 14.35 23.31
CA GLY A 29 2.40 13.81 22.01
C GLY A 29 3.13 12.51 21.62
N PRO A 30 4.46 12.43 21.71
CA PRO A 30 5.21 11.20 21.44
C PRO A 30 4.86 10.03 22.37
N ILE A 31 4.38 10.31 23.59
CA ILE A 31 4.00 9.29 24.59
C ILE A 31 2.58 8.79 24.36
N LEU A 32 1.68 9.64 23.87
CA LEU A 32 0.28 9.28 23.58
C LEU A 32 0.10 8.63 22.20
N LEU A 33 1.02 8.90 21.26
CA LEU A 33 1.03 8.33 19.91
C LEU A 33 2.39 7.68 19.59
N PRO A 34 2.86 6.71 20.39
CA PRO A 34 4.10 6.00 20.10
C PRO A 34 3.91 5.21 18.80
N GLY A 35 4.62 5.61 17.74
CA GLY A 35 4.62 4.90 16.45
C GLY A 35 4.44 5.77 15.21
N LEU A 36 3.93 7.00 15.31
CA LEU A 36 3.81 7.89 14.13
C LEU A 36 5.14 8.47 13.66
N THR A 37 6.17 8.51 14.52
CA THR A 37 7.51 9.04 14.19
C THR A 37 8.58 7.96 14.10
N GLU A 38 8.38 6.83 14.80
CA GLU A 38 9.37 5.76 14.85
C GLU A 38 9.33 4.86 13.62
N GLN A 39 8.16 4.71 12.98
CA GLN A 39 8.05 3.86 11.79
C GLN A 39 8.82 4.46 10.60
N ASP A 40 8.77 5.78 10.42
CA ASP A 40 9.51 6.49 9.38
C ASP A 40 11.01 6.56 9.70
N ALA A 41 11.38 6.75 10.97
CA ALA A 41 12.78 6.78 11.39
C ALA A 41 13.46 5.40 11.32
N ASP A 42 12.74 4.32 11.63
CA ASP A 42 13.26 2.95 11.56
C ASP A 42 13.44 2.50 10.10
N LEU A 43 12.51 2.86 9.21
CA LEU A 43 12.68 2.69 7.76
C LEU A 43 13.90 3.46 7.25
N GLN A 44 14.02 4.74 7.60
CA GLN A 44 15.14 5.59 7.18
C GLN A 44 16.50 5.05 7.66
N ASN A 45 16.62 4.67 8.94
CA ASN A 45 17.85 4.12 9.50
C ASN A 45 18.26 2.79 8.83
N LYS A 46 17.28 1.95 8.48
CA LYS A 46 17.54 0.69 7.76
C LYS A 46 17.96 0.93 6.32
N TYR A 47 17.46 1.99 5.68
CA TYR A 47 17.95 2.44 4.38
C TYR A 47 19.37 2.98 4.45
N ASP A 48 19.67 3.78 5.47
CA ASP A 48 21.01 4.32 5.68
C ASP A 48 22.03 3.19 5.90
N GLU A 49 21.69 2.14 6.67
CA GLU A 49 22.57 0.97 6.84
C GLU A 49 22.79 0.16 5.55
N LEU A 50 21.77 0.05 4.68
CA LEU A 50 21.89 -0.63 3.37
C LEU A 50 22.65 0.22 2.34
N ALA A 51 22.48 1.54 2.39
CA ALA A 51 23.24 2.50 1.59
C ALA A 51 24.72 2.53 2.02
N GLU A 52 25.01 2.44 3.32
CA GLU A 52 26.38 2.31 3.85
C GLU A 52 27.10 1.04 3.40
N ARG A 53 26.38 0.00 2.96
CA ARG A 53 26.97 -1.21 2.36
C ARG A 53 27.16 -1.15 0.85
N ASP A 54 26.86 -0.03 0.19
CA ASP A 54 27.02 0.16 -1.26
C ASP A 54 26.26 -0.91 -2.09
N LEU A 55 25.18 -1.46 -1.51
CA LEU A 55 24.39 -2.54 -2.09
C LEU A 55 23.20 -2.02 -2.90
N VAL A 56 22.70 -0.83 -2.62
CA VAL A 56 21.59 -0.20 -3.34
C VAL A 56 22.17 0.85 -4.29
N LEU A 57 21.99 0.66 -5.59
CA LEU A 57 22.52 1.55 -6.63
C LEU A 57 21.56 2.70 -6.92
N GLN A 58 20.26 2.40 -6.95
CA GLN A 58 19.18 3.39 -7.08
C GLN A 58 17.86 2.79 -6.59
N TYR A 59 16.85 3.64 -6.44
CA TYR A 59 15.50 3.22 -6.13
C TYR A 59 14.46 4.14 -6.78
N LYS A 60 13.25 3.60 -6.91
CA LYS A 60 12.04 4.33 -7.27
C LYS A 60 10.92 3.92 -6.34
N TYR A 61 10.10 4.89 -5.97
CA TYR A 61 8.94 4.72 -5.12
C TYR A 61 7.79 5.47 -5.77
N ASP A 62 6.65 4.81 -5.90
CA ASP A 62 5.41 5.47 -6.27
C ASP A 62 4.26 5.03 -5.37
N GLU A 63 3.34 5.96 -5.19
CA GLU A 63 2.09 5.80 -4.46
C GLU A 63 0.93 6.16 -5.39
N TRP A 64 -0.10 5.31 -5.46
CA TRP A 64 -1.27 5.54 -6.29
C TRP A 64 -2.55 5.57 -5.49
N ASN A 65 -3.32 6.63 -5.75
CA ASN A 65 -4.63 6.90 -5.15
C ASN A 65 -5.77 6.75 -6.17
N THR A 66 -5.52 6.15 -7.35
CA THR A 66 -6.59 5.75 -8.26
C THR A 66 -7.26 4.46 -7.77
N ALA A 67 -8.49 4.22 -8.19
CA ALA A 67 -9.21 3.00 -7.85
C ALA A 67 -9.04 1.98 -8.98
N ALA A 68 -8.79 0.72 -8.64
CA ALA A 68 -8.86 -0.37 -9.59
C ALA A 68 -9.76 -1.48 -9.04
N TYR A 69 -10.44 -2.20 -9.94
CA TYR A 69 -11.29 -3.34 -9.61
C TYR A 69 -11.10 -4.45 -10.63
N ILE A 70 -11.32 -5.68 -10.17
CA ILE A 70 -11.49 -6.86 -11.01
C ILE A 70 -12.71 -7.62 -10.51
N TRP A 71 -13.59 -7.96 -11.44
CA TRP A 71 -14.76 -8.79 -11.16
C TRP A 71 -14.44 -10.26 -11.35
N ASP A 72 -15.13 -11.11 -10.62
CA ASP A 72 -14.94 -12.56 -10.70
C ASP A 72 -15.31 -13.17 -12.05
N HIS A 73 -16.19 -12.50 -12.80
CA HIS A 73 -16.64 -12.84 -14.14
C HIS A 73 -15.89 -12.11 -15.27
N ASP A 74 -14.90 -11.28 -14.93
CA ASP A 74 -14.00 -10.70 -15.93
C ASP A 74 -13.18 -11.81 -16.62
N ASP A 75 -12.60 -11.48 -17.79
CA ASP A 75 -11.85 -12.43 -18.61
C ASP A 75 -10.78 -13.17 -17.77
N SER A 76 -10.60 -14.45 -18.09
CA SER A 76 -9.60 -15.35 -17.50
C SER A 76 -8.14 -14.99 -17.83
N SER A 77 -7.91 -13.80 -18.39
CA SER A 77 -6.59 -13.30 -18.77
C SER A 77 -6.05 -12.34 -17.71
N TYR A 78 -4.72 -12.34 -17.52
CA TYR A 78 -4.08 -11.38 -16.63
C TYR A 78 -4.23 -9.97 -17.21
N MET A 79 -4.88 -9.10 -16.45
CA MET A 79 -4.98 -7.68 -16.76
C MET A 79 -4.02 -6.89 -15.87
N LYS A 80 -3.39 -5.85 -16.43
CA LYS A 80 -2.55 -4.94 -15.65
C LYS A 80 -3.46 -4.15 -14.70
N MET A 81 -3.08 -4.07 -13.43
CA MET A 81 -3.76 -3.22 -12.47
C MET A 81 -3.46 -1.76 -12.84
N GLU A 82 -4.51 -0.94 -12.93
CA GLU A 82 -4.41 0.45 -13.39
C GLU A 82 -3.38 1.25 -12.59
N ASP A 83 -2.56 2.05 -13.26
CA ASP A 83 -1.53 2.88 -12.63
C ASP A 83 -0.62 2.13 -11.64
N THR A 84 -0.15 0.94 -11.97
CA THR A 84 0.81 0.22 -11.10
C THR A 84 2.06 -0.18 -11.86
N GLU A 85 2.67 0.80 -12.54
CA GLU A 85 3.87 0.58 -13.35
C GLU A 85 5.00 1.51 -12.89
N ILE A 86 6.19 0.94 -12.68
CA ILE A 86 7.43 1.68 -12.47
C ILE A 86 8.47 1.18 -13.47
N ASN A 87 9.04 2.10 -14.24
CA ASN A 87 10.16 1.83 -15.14
C ASN A 87 11.48 2.10 -14.41
N ILE A 88 12.40 1.14 -14.34
CA ILE A 88 13.74 1.30 -13.74
C ILE A 88 14.84 1.00 -14.76
N THR A 89 15.87 1.83 -14.84
CA THR A 89 16.98 1.69 -15.80
C THR A 89 18.24 1.28 -15.08
N ILE A 90 18.62 0.01 -15.15
CA ILE A 90 19.84 -0.48 -14.51
C ILE A 90 21.07 -0.17 -15.36
N GLU A 91 22.15 0.31 -14.73
CA GLU A 91 23.34 0.82 -15.41
C GLU A 91 24.42 -0.24 -15.62
N GLN A 92 24.37 -1.31 -14.82
CA GLN A 92 25.35 -2.39 -14.81
C GLN A 92 24.67 -3.73 -14.50
N ASP A 93 25.46 -4.80 -14.49
CA ASP A 93 24.97 -6.11 -14.08
C ASP A 93 24.55 -6.08 -12.60
N SER A 94 23.23 -6.06 -12.37
CA SER A 94 22.63 -5.84 -11.06
C SER A 94 21.29 -6.59 -10.96
N ARG A 95 20.68 -6.59 -9.78
CA ARG A 95 19.40 -7.26 -9.51
C ARG A 95 18.32 -6.21 -9.25
N ILE A 96 17.08 -6.50 -9.63
CA ILE A 96 15.93 -5.70 -9.24
C ILE A 96 15.29 -6.34 -8.01
N TYR A 97 15.08 -5.55 -6.96
CA TYR A 97 14.23 -5.90 -5.82
C TYR A 97 13.00 -5.01 -5.83
N ALA A 98 11.83 -5.62 -5.91
CA ALA A 98 10.55 -4.92 -5.94
C ALA A 98 9.65 -5.38 -4.80
N THR A 99 8.97 -4.43 -4.17
CA THR A 99 7.97 -4.67 -3.13
C THR A 99 6.71 -3.90 -3.47
N PHE A 100 5.59 -4.60 -3.50
CA PHE A 100 4.27 -4.01 -3.65
C PHE A 100 3.46 -4.21 -2.37
N SER A 101 2.78 -3.16 -1.92
CA SER A 101 1.86 -3.23 -0.80
C SER A 101 0.58 -2.44 -1.04
N ALA A 102 -0.55 -3.04 -0.70
CA ALA A 102 -1.86 -2.42 -0.75
C ALA A 102 -2.82 -3.11 0.22
N MET A 103 -3.88 -2.42 0.63
CA MET A 103 -5.05 -3.06 1.23
C MET A 103 -6.09 -3.26 0.12
N ALA A 104 -6.56 -4.48 -0.09
CA ALA A 104 -7.63 -4.78 -1.03
C ALA A 104 -8.93 -5.04 -0.28
N LEU A 105 -10.06 -4.71 -0.91
CA LEU A 105 -11.40 -5.02 -0.44
C LEU A 105 -12.00 -6.09 -1.33
N LEU A 106 -12.28 -7.25 -0.74
CA LEU A 106 -13.07 -8.30 -1.36
C LEU A 106 -14.55 -8.05 -1.03
N SER A 107 -15.32 -7.78 -2.07
CA SER A 107 -16.77 -7.58 -2.02
C SER A 107 -17.47 -8.82 -2.56
N LEU A 108 -18.35 -9.37 -1.74
CA LEU A 108 -19.15 -10.56 -2.06
C LEU A 108 -20.62 -10.19 -2.02
N ASP A 109 -21.31 -10.51 -3.11
CA ASP A 109 -22.74 -10.21 -3.26
C ASP A 109 -23.62 -11.01 -2.29
N ASP A 110 -24.87 -10.58 -2.11
CA ASP A 110 -25.85 -11.23 -1.24
C ASP A 110 -26.18 -12.67 -1.68
N SER A 111 -26.02 -12.94 -2.96
CA SER A 111 -26.20 -14.23 -3.63
C SER A 111 -24.94 -15.12 -3.60
N PHE A 112 -23.81 -14.63 -3.07
CA PHE A 112 -22.55 -15.37 -3.08
C PHE A 112 -22.65 -16.71 -2.34
N ALA A 113 -22.20 -17.77 -3.02
CA ALA A 113 -22.02 -19.09 -2.46
C ALA A 113 -20.79 -19.78 -3.08
N GLY A 114 -20.05 -20.54 -2.27
CA GLY A 114 -18.90 -21.31 -2.72
C GLY A 114 -17.59 -20.54 -2.63
N ARG A 115 -16.86 -20.42 -3.74
CA ARG A 115 -15.47 -19.94 -3.77
C ARG A 115 -15.36 -18.68 -4.63
N SER A 116 -14.60 -17.70 -4.16
CA SER A 116 -14.05 -16.62 -4.98
C SER A 116 -12.53 -16.63 -4.87
N SER A 117 -11.82 -16.43 -5.98
CA SER A 117 -10.35 -16.41 -5.95
C SER A 117 -9.75 -15.57 -7.06
N TYR A 118 -8.69 -14.85 -6.72
CA TYR A 118 -7.96 -13.94 -7.58
C TYR A 118 -6.46 -14.20 -7.42
N ASN A 119 -5.73 -14.20 -8.53
CA ASN A 119 -4.27 -14.17 -8.50
C ASN A 119 -3.80 -12.73 -8.67
N ILE A 120 -2.80 -12.33 -7.89
CA ILE A 120 -2.15 -11.01 -7.97
C ILE A 120 -0.66 -11.26 -8.14
N SER A 121 -0.09 -10.72 -9.21
CA SER A 121 1.27 -10.96 -9.64
C SER A 121 2.06 -9.65 -9.68
N LEU A 122 3.18 -9.61 -8.94
CA LEU A 122 4.23 -8.62 -9.15
C LEU A 122 5.16 -9.15 -10.25
N VAL A 123 5.34 -8.38 -11.32
CA VAL A 123 6.01 -8.81 -12.55
C VAL A 123 7.12 -7.82 -12.88
N VAL A 124 8.32 -8.34 -13.12
CA VAL A 124 9.33 -7.64 -13.92
C VAL A 124 9.17 -8.18 -15.34
N GLU A 125 8.65 -7.35 -16.25
CA GLU A 125 8.21 -7.78 -17.58
C GLU A 125 9.35 -8.47 -18.33
N ASP A 126 9.01 -9.57 -19.03
CA ASP A 126 9.94 -10.45 -19.75
C ASP A 126 11.08 -11.08 -18.93
N VAL A 127 11.05 -10.96 -17.59
CA VAL A 127 12.08 -11.49 -16.69
C VAL A 127 11.53 -12.53 -15.72
N VAL A 128 10.69 -12.12 -14.76
CA VAL A 128 10.21 -12.99 -13.68
C VAL A 128 8.98 -12.40 -13.01
N ASN A 129 8.14 -13.26 -12.44
CA ASN A 129 7.00 -12.85 -11.64
C ASN A 129 6.89 -13.60 -10.31
N ARG A 130 6.19 -12.99 -9.36
CA ARG A 130 5.77 -13.63 -8.13
C ARG A 130 4.29 -13.38 -7.92
N THR A 131 3.55 -14.46 -7.68
CA THR A 131 2.10 -14.43 -7.58
C THR A 131 1.64 -14.85 -6.18
N ILE A 132 0.69 -14.11 -5.62
CA ILE A 132 -0.09 -14.51 -4.45
C ILE A 132 -1.53 -14.77 -4.88
N MET A 133 -2.25 -15.57 -4.11
CA MET A 133 -3.66 -15.85 -4.35
C MET A 133 -4.48 -15.29 -3.19
N VAL A 134 -5.47 -14.46 -3.52
CA VAL A 134 -6.56 -14.11 -2.60
C VAL A 134 -7.66 -15.14 -2.82
N ILE A 135 -8.04 -15.85 -1.76
CA ILE A 135 -9.07 -16.87 -1.82
C ILE A 135 -10.04 -16.67 -0.66
N TYR A 136 -11.33 -16.79 -0.98
CA TYR A 136 -12.39 -16.85 0.00
C TYR A 136 -13.29 -18.05 -0.32
N PHE A 137 -13.67 -18.79 0.71
CA PHE A 137 -14.58 -19.92 0.58
C PHE A 137 -15.63 -19.87 1.67
N ASP A 138 -16.88 -19.97 1.26
CA ASP A 138 -18.02 -20.18 2.13
C ASP A 138 -18.82 -21.40 1.65
N GLY A 139 -18.83 -22.44 2.49
CA GLY A 139 -19.58 -23.66 2.24
C GLY A 139 -21.05 -23.57 2.65
N ALA A 140 -21.48 -22.47 3.26
CA ALA A 140 -22.88 -22.24 3.60
C ALA A 140 -23.70 -21.84 2.35
N PRO A 141 -25.03 -22.06 2.37
CA PRO A 141 -25.92 -21.48 1.36
C PRO A 141 -25.81 -19.95 1.31
N ALA A 142 -26.21 -19.36 0.19
CA ALA A 142 -26.25 -17.90 0.03
C ALA A 142 -26.94 -17.23 1.23
N THR A 143 -26.28 -16.25 1.82
CA THR A 143 -26.69 -15.65 3.09
C THR A 143 -27.74 -14.56 2.94
N SER A 144 -28.02 -14.09 1.71
CA SER A 144 -28.90 -12.93 1.44
C SER A 144 -28.40 -11.62 2.06
N TYR A 145 -27.08 -11.51 2.30
CA TYR A 145 -26.44 -10.28 2.76
C TYR A 145 -25.13 -10.05 2.03
N TYR A 146 -24.92 -8.81 1.60
CA TYR A 146 -23.65 -8.33 1.06
C TYR A 146 -22.55 -8.38 2.13
N ARG A 147 -21.35 -8.80 1.74
CA ARG A 147 -20.20 -8.99 2.65
C ARG A 147 -18.97 -8.33 2.08
N GLU A 148 -18.21 -7.69 2.96
CA GLU A 148 -16.91 -7.11 2.65
C GLU A 148 -15.86 -7.65 3.60
N THR A 149 -14.69 -7.97 3.06
CA THR A 149 -13.52 -8.30 3.86
C THR A 149 -12.28 -7.64 3.27
N SER A 150 -11.43 -7.09 4.13
CA SER A 150 -10.17 -6.47 3.73
C SER A 150 -9.05 -7.51 3.72
N VAL A 151 -8.18 -7.45 2.72
CA VAL A 151 -7.01 -8.33 2.56
C VAL A 151 -5.77 -7.48 2.35
N ASN A 152 -4.73 -7.71 3.15
CA ASN A 152 -3.44 -7.07 2.93
C ASN A 152 -2.70 -7.77 1.80
N LEU A 153 -2.38 -7.04 0.75
CA LEU A 153 -1.50 -7.47 -0.32
C LEU A 153 -0.09 -7.02 0.02
N TYR A 154 0.83 -7.97 0.09
CA TYR A 154 2.25 -7.71 0.24
C TYR A 154 3.02 -8.74 -0.59
N ILE A 155 3.73 -8.28 -1.62
CA ILE A 155 4.47 -9.14 -2.55
C ILE A 155 5.88 -8.58 -2.68
N ASN A 156 6.89 -9.42 -2.44
CA ASN A 156 8.29 -9.08 -2.65
C ASN A 156 8.92 -9.99 -3.71
N LEU A 157 9.66 -9.40 -4.64
CA LEU A 157 10.31 -10.10 -5.74
C LEU A 157 11.76 -9.64 -5.85
N ILE A 158 12.67 -10.58 -6.06
CA ILE A 158 14.07 -10.30 -6.41
C ILE A 158 14.40 -11.05 -7.69
N THR A 159 15.05 -10.37 -8.63
CA THR A 159 15.50 -11.00 -9.89
C THR A 159 16.87 -11.65 -9.71
N GLU A 160 17.27 -12.47 -10.67
CA GLU A 160 18.69 -12.74 -10.88
C GLU A 160 19.42 -11.50 -11.42
N SER A 161 20.74 -11.59 -11.63
CA SER A 161 21.49 -10.49 -12.24
C SER A 161 21.00 -10.25 -13.67
N LEU A 162 20.73 -9.00 -13.99
CA LEU A 162 20.20 -8.52 -15.26
C LEU A 162 21.23 -7.59 -15.92
N PRO A 163 21.36 -7.62 -17.25
CA PRO A 163 22.22 -6.70 -17.97
C PRO A 163 21.68 -5.27 -17.97
N ALA A 164 22.56 -4.29 -18.17
CA ALA A 164 22.18 -2.88 -18.32
C ALA A 164 20.99 -2.71 -19.30
N GLY A 165 19.94 -2.02 -18.86
CA GLY A 165 18.67 -1.94 -19.59
C GLY A 165 17.56 -1.25 -18.81
N THR A 166 16.44 -0.96 -19.47
CA THR A 166 15.23 -0.45 -18.81
C THR A 166 14.21 -1.56 -18.67
N TYR A 167 13.72 -1.76 -17.46
CA TYR A 167 12.80 -2.80 -17.07
C TYR A 167 11.51 -2.19 -16.54
N THR A 168 10.38 -2.76 -16.95
CA THR A 168 9.06 -2.42 -16.45
C THR A 168 8.71 -3.33 -15.28
N VAL A 169 8.40 -2.76 -14.14
CA VAL A 169 7.86 -3.47 -12.98
C VAL A 169 6.39 -3.11 -12.85
N ALA A 170 5.49 -4.10 -12.85
CA ALA A 170 4.06 -3.86 -12.79
C ALA A 170 3.27 -4.92 -12.00
N ILE A 171 2.05 -4.55 -11.59
CA ILE A 171 1.09 -5.48 -10.99
C ILE A 171 0.07 -5.94 -12.02
N TYR A 172 -0.13 -7.25 -12.05
CA TYR A 172 -1.18 -7.90 -12.82
C TYR A 172 -2.10 -8.68 -11.90
N TRP A 173 -3.35 -8.85 -12.30
CA TRP A 173 -4.31 -9.69 -11.59
C TRP A 173 -5.26 -10.41 -12.54
N VAL A 174 -5.87 -11.48 -12.05
CA VAL A 174 -6.87 -12.25 -12.79
C VAL A 174 -7.84 -12.92 -11.82
N SER A 175 -9.12 -12.96 -12.16
CA SER A 175 -10.08 -13.84 -11.49
C SER A 175 -9.82 -15.28 -11.92
N THR A 176 -9.64 -16.18 -10.97
CA THR A 176 -9.42 -17.60 -11.27
C THR A 176 -10.71 -18.42 -11.14
N PHE A 177 -11.81 -17.80 -10.76
CA PHE A 177 -13.08 -18.49 -10.56
C PHE A 177 -14.26 -17.54 -10.69
N ASN A 178 -15.21 -17.88 -11.57
CA ASN A 178 -16.47 -17.18 -11.71
C ASN A 178 -17.48 -17.74 -10.70
N ALA A 179 -17.68 -17.02 -9.60
CA ALA A 179 -18.55 -17.46 -8.52
C ALA A 179 -20.02 -17.07 -8.81
N ILE A 180 -20.95 -17.55 -7.98
CA ILE A 180 -22.32 -17.06 -8.03
C ILE A 180 -22.35 -15.62 -7.47
N GLY A 181 -23.08 -14.74 -8.13
CA GLY A 181 -23.22 -13.33 -7.75
C GLY A 181 -22.33 -12.40 -8.56
N THR A 182 -22.24 -11.15 -8.13
CA THR A 182 -21.37 -10.13 -8.74
C THR A 182 -20.28 -9.78 -7.73
N ASN A 183 -19.18 -10.52 -7.75
CA ASN A 183 -18.13 -10.40 -6.74
C ASN A 183 -16.91 -9.67 -7.31
N SER A 184 -16.19 -8.94 -6.47
CA SER A 184 -15.03 -8.18 -6.93
C SER A 184 -13.92 -8.13 -5.89
N LEU A 185 -12.69 -8.05 -6.38
CA LEU A 185 -11.56 -7.56 -5.60
C LEU A 185 -11.25 -6.13 -6.08
N SER A 186 -11.15 -5.20 -5.14
CA SER A 186 -10.82 -3.81 -5.45
C SER A 186 -9.70 -3.28 -4.57
N VAL A 187 -8.98 -2.33 -5.11
CA VAL A 187 -8.00 -1.49 -4.41
C VAL A 187 -8.43 -0.06 -4.70
N ALA A 188 -9.20 0.52 -3.79
CA ALA A 188 -9.90 1.77 -4.02
C ALA A 188 -9.57 2.81 -2.95
N HIS A 189 -9.04 3.95 -3.37
CA HIS A 189 -9.01 5.13 -2.54
C HIS A 189 -10.41 5.76 -2.53
N ALA A 190 -11.15 5.55 -1.44
CA ALA A 190 -12.44 6.20 -1.19
C ALA A 190 -12.30 7.15 0.02
N PRO A 191 -13.13 8.21 0.14
CA PRO A 191 -13.09 9.11 1.30
C PRO A 191 -13.22 8.41 2.66
N LYS A 192 -13.84 7.22 2.68
CA LYS A 192 -14.01 6.37 3.86
C LYS A 192 -12.90 5.32 4.03
N TYR A 193 -12.20 4.98 2.94
CA TYR A 193 -11.26 3.87 2.88
C TYR A 193 -9.99 4.30 2.15
N ASN A 194 -8.92 4.54 2.89
CA ASN A 194 -7.65 4.93 2.31
C ASN A 194 -6.84 3.70 1.88
N TYR A 195 -7.28 3.02 0.82
CA TYR A 195 -6.58 1.85 0.27
C TYR A 195 -5.55 2.27 -0.76
N THR A 196 -4.55 3.01 -0.28
CA THR A 196 -3.39 3.44 -1.06
C THR A 196 -2.58 2.22 -1.50
N ARG A 197 -2.14 2.26 -2.75
CA ARG A 197 -1.21 1.28 -3.32
C ARG A 197 0.18 1.89 -3.33
N THR A 198 1.17 1.10 -2.94
CA THR A 198 2.58 1.51 -2.93
C THR A 198 3.41 0.47 -3.64
N MET A 199 4.37 0.93 -4.44
CA MET A 199 5.41 0.07 -4.99
C MET A 199 6.77 0.72 -4.81
N PHE A 200 7.71 -0.09 -4.36
CA PHE A 200 9.09 0.28 -4.16
C PHE A 200 9.97 -0.65 -4.99
N VAL A 201 10.83 -0.08 -5.82
CA VAL A 201 11.72 -0.82 -6.72
C VAL A 201 13.15 -0.34 -6.49
N GLN A 202 14.07 -1.26 -6.27
CA GLN A 202 15.49 -0.99 -6.05
C GLN A 202 16.33 -1.72 -7.09
N GLU A 203 17.38 -1.05 -7.54
CA GLU A 203 18.53 -1.72 -8.16
C GLU A 203 19.53 -2.08 -7.06
N LEU A 204 19.86 -3.37 -6.99
CA LEU A 204 20.80 -3.92 -6.03
C LEU A 204 22.06 -4.42 -6.75
N LYS A 205 23.24 -4.08 -6.22
CA LYS A 205 24.51 -4.61 -6.71
C LYS A 205 24.53 -6.13 -6.61
N SER A 206 24.94 -6.81 -7.68
CA SER A 206 25.12 -8.26 -7.66
C SER A 206 26.28 -8.64 -6.72
N ILE A 207 26.07 -9.67 -5.90
CA ILE A 207 27.06 -10.22 -4.95
C ILE A 207 27.80 -11.38 -5.59
#